data_AF-A0A9E4N7R4-F1
#
_entry.id   AF-A0A9E4N7R4-F1
#
_cell.length_a   1.000
_cell.length_b   1.000
_cell.length_c   1.000
_cell.angle_alpha   90.00
_cell.angle_beta   90.00
_cell.angle_gamma   90.00
#
_symmetry.space_group_name_H-M   'P 1'
#
loop_
_entity.id
_entity.type
_entity.pdbx_description
1 polymer ?
#
loop_
_entity_poly.entity_id
_entity_poly.type
_entity_poly.pdbx_seq_one_letter_code
_entity_poly.pdbx_strand_id
1 'polypeptide(L)' 'MIKINENYKKLQASYLFSDIAKRVTSFQEANPDKDIIRLGIGDVTRALPEAC' A
#
# COMPACT_ATOMS: atom_id res chain seq x y z
N MET A 1 -20.79 -28.09 -9.91
CA MET A 1 -20.64 -26.85 -10.70
C MET A 1 -20.24 -25.74 -9.73
N ILE A 2 -19.07 -25.12 -9.94
CA ILE A 2 -18.55 -24.09 -9.03
C ILE A 2 -19.35 -22.81 -9.27
N LYS A 3 -19.96 -22.24 -8.21
CA LYS A 3 -20.72 -20.99 -8.27
C LYS A 3 -19.93 -19.89 -7.56
N ILE A 4 -19.65 -18.80 -8.27
CA ILE A 4 -18.96 -17.65 -7.67
C ILE A 4 -19.86 -17.00 -6.61
N ASN A 5 -19.25 -16.50 -5.53
CA ASN A 5 -19.95 -15.70 -4.53
C ASN A 5 -20.29 -14.34 -5.14
N GLU A 6 -21.58 -14.08 -5.37
CA GLU A 6 -22.07 -12.82 -5.95
C GLU A 6 -21.73 -11.59 -5.09
N ASN A 7 -21.48 -11.75 -3.79
CA ASN A 7 -21.04 -10.65 -2.94
C ASN A 7 -19.63 -10.15 -3.32
N TYR A 8 -18.81 -10.98 -3.96
CA TYR A 8 -17.49 -10.56 -4.43
C TYR A 8 -17.58 -9.44 -5.47
N LYS A 9 -18.65 -9.42 -6.29
CA LYS A 9 -18.90 -8.36 -7.28
C LYS A 9 -19.30 -7.02 -6.64
N LYS A 10 -19.73 -7.04 -5.37
CA LYS A 10 -20.12 -5.83 -4.62
C LYS A 10 -18.92 -5.13 -3.97
N LEU A 11 -17.78 -5.81 -3.87
CA LEU A 11 -16.57 -5.22 -3.32
C LEU A 11 -16.10 -4.09 -4.23
N GLN A 12 -16.20 -2.86 -3.75
CA GLN A 12 -15.51 -1.77 -4.39
C GLN A 12 -14.01 -1.98 -4.18
N ALA A 13 -13.25 -1.90 -5.25
CA ALA A 13 -11.81 -1.96 -5.12
C ALA A 13 -11.33 -0.72 -4.36
N SER A 14 -10.78 -0.95 -3.17
CA SER A 14 -10.14 0.10 -2.37
C SER A 14 -8.78 0.40 -2.97
N TYR A 15 -8.73 1.39 -3.85
CA TYR A 15 -7.49 1.81 -4.52
C TYR A 15 -6.71 2.87 -3.76
N LEU A 16 -7.17 3.30 -2.57
CA LEU A 16 -6.53 4.39 -1.84
C LEU A 16 -5.02 4.14 -1.64
N PHE A 17 -4.66 2.96 -1.15
CA PHE A 17 -3.25 2.63 -0.88
C PHE A 17 -2.45 2.31 -2.13
N SER A 18 -3.07 1.67 -3.13
CA SER A 18 -2.39 1.35 -4.40
C SER A 18 -2.15 2.60 -5.25
N ASP A 19 -3.05 3.58 -5.21
CA ASP A 19 -2.89 4.85 -5.91
C ASP A 19 -1.90 5.77 -5.21
N ILE A 20 -1.87 5.79 -3.86
CA ILE A 20 -0.82 6.49 -3.11
C ILE A 20 0.55 5.88 -3.46
N ALA A 21 0.68 4.56 -3.49
CA ALA A 21 1.94 3.90 -3.86
C ALA A 21 2.41 4.31 -5.26
N LYS A 22 1.53 4.26 -6.27
CA LYS A 22 1.85 4.71 -7.64
C LYS A 22 2.33 6.16 -7.67
N ARG A 23 1.64 7.07 -6.98
CA ARG A 23 2.00 8.50 -6.96
C ARG A 23 3.36 8.74 -6.30
N VAL A 24 3.65 8.04 -5.21
CA VAL A 24 4.95 8.16 -4.51
C VAL A 24 6.08 7.65 -5.41
N THR A 25 5.89 6.52 -6.08
CA THR A 25 6.88 5.99 -7.03
C THR A 25 7.16 6.97 -8.16
N SER A 26 6.11 7.47 -8.84
CA SER A 26 6.30 8.45 -9.92
C SER A 26 6.96 9.74 -9.46
N PHE A 27 6.65 10.21 -8.24
CA PHE A 27 7.31 11.38 -7.67
C PHE A 27 8.80 11.12 -7.41
N GLN A 28 9.16 9.94 -6.91
CA GLN A 28 10.54 9.59 -6.59
C GLN A 28 11.39 9.38 -7.85
N GLU A 29 10.82 8.79 -8.90
CA GLU A 29 11.46 8.69 -10.22
C GLU A 29 11.73 10.07 -10.83
N ALA A 30 10.80 11.02 -10.65
CA ALA A 30 10.94 12.38 -11.15
C ALA A 30 11.83 13.28 -10.28
N ASN A 31 12.14 12.89 -9.03
CA ASN A 31 12.91 13.66 -8.07
C ASN A 31 13.92 12.76 -7.31
N PRO A 32 14.95 12.22 -8.00
CA PRO A 32 15.88 11.26 -7.41
C PRO A 32 16.76 11.84 -6.29
N ASP A 33 16.87 13.16 -6.22
CA ASP A 33 17.63 13.93 -5.23
C ASP A 33 16.83 14.24 -3.95
N LYS A 34 15.53 13.94 -3.93
CA LYS A 34 14.65 14.25 -2.79
C LYS A 34 14.38 13.03 -1.94
N ASP A 35 14.72 13.15 -0.66
CA ASP A 35 14.33 12.18 0.35
C ASP A 35 12.84 12.32 0.71
N ILE A 36 12.13 11.20 0.71
CA ILE A 36 10.70 11.13 1.04
C ILE A 36 10.53 10.50 2.42
N ILE A 37 9.90 11.22 3.35
CA ILE A 37 9.48 10.69 4.65
C ILE A 37 8.06 10.10 4.51
N ARG A 38 7.88 8.82 4.83
CA ARG A 38 6.63 8.08 4.58
C ARG A 38 5.71 8.04 5.80
N LEU A 39 4.96 9.10 6.07
CA LEU A 39 3.99 9.13 7.20
C LEU A 39 2.64 8.44 6.90
N GLY A 40 2.64 7.45 6.00
CA GLY A 40 1.46 6.73 5.54
C GLY A 40 1.25 5.38 6.24
N ILE A 41 0.45 4.50 5.63
CA ILE A 41 0.29 3.12 6.10
C ILE A 41 1.59 2.32 5.89
N GLY A 42 1.94 1.47 6.85
CA GLY A 42 3.01 0.48 6.69
C GLY A 42 4.43 0.98 6.99
N ASP A 43 4.61 2.20 7.50
CA ASP A 43 5.91 2.70 7.95
C ASP A 43 6.27 2.15 9.34
N VAL A 44 6.52 0.84 9.39
CA VAL A 44 6.99 0.16 10.61
C VAL A 44 8.50 0.35 10.71
N THR A 45 8.92 1.13 11.68
CA THR A 45 10.33 1.52 11.86
C THR A 45 11.05 0.76 12.97
N ARG A 46 10.31 0.07 13.84
CA ARG A 46 10.87 -0.71 14.95
C ARG A 46 10.95 -2.20 14.58
N ALA A 47 12.05 -2.83 15.00
CA ALA A 47 12.21 -4.27 14.88
C ALA A 47 11.13 -5.02 15.69
N LEU A 48 10.94 -6.29 15.34
CA LEU A 48 10.12 -7.21 16.13
C LEU A 48 10.70 -7.34 17.55
N PRO A 49 9.84 -7.55 18.57
CA PRO A 49 10.31 -7.83 19.92
C PRO A 49 11.10 -9.15 19.97
N GLU A 50 11.96 -9.29 20.99
CA GLU A 50 12.64 -10.56 21.26
C GLU A 50 11.61 -11.66 21.60
N ALA A 51 11.92 -12.89 21.21
CA ALA A 51 11.12 -14.05 21.55
C ALA A 51 11.30 -14.40 23.03
N CYS A 52 10.22 -14.81 23.69
CA CYS A 52 10.23 -15.28 25.08
C CYS A 52 10.89 -16.65 25.25
#